data_AF-A0A956KCK2-F1
#
_entry.id   AF-A0A956KCK2-F1
#
_cell.length_a   1.000
_cell.length_b   1.000
_cell.length_c   1.000
_cell.angle_alpha   90.00
_cell.angle_beta   90.00
_cell.angle_gamma   90.00
#
_symmetry.space_group_name_H-M   'P 1'
#
loop_
_entity.id
_entity.type
_entity.pdbx_description
1 polymer ?
#
loop_
_entity_poly.entity_id
_entity_poly.type
_entity_poly.pdbx_seq_one_letter_code
_entity_poly.pdbx_strand_id
1 'polypeptide(L)'
;GDDEVLAVDLDDALVRVDLSDGSVSVLAVDVGRFQVSPSGRYVQWFPPPAGDAVEAAPVYLLDRETGVTHLLAEAALDRSWGFVRDDHTILDVVDPERHERLVSLRTFTAVDLPPDRTLVARVDEGRWITSSSGWFFSPFQLRDLASGAETTLLDADGVDVRIDDEALNALLVPFNSPATGELQRIPYDGGP
;
A
#
# COMPACT_ATOMS: atom_id res chain seq x y z
N GLY A 1 10.27 2.03 -22.64
CA GLY A 1 11.73 1.92 -22.51
C GLY A 1 12.10 3.06 -21.64
N ASP A 2 12.55 2.77 -20.43
CA ASP A 2 12.70 3.72 -19.34
C ASP A 2 13.93 4.60 -19.59
N ASP A 3 13.78 5.60 -20.46
CA ASP A 3 14.81 6.60 -20.76
C ASP A 3 14.85 7.69 -19.68
N GLU A 4 14.58 7.34 -18.43
CA GLU A 4 14.65 8.28 -17.30
C GLU A 4 15.03 7.59 -15.99
N VAL A 5 15.55 8.39 -15.06
CA VAL A 5 15.73 8.02 -13.65
C VAL A 5 15.08 9.08 -12.77
N LEU A 6 14.39 8.64 -11.73
CA LEU A 6 13.92 9.50 -10.65
C LEU A 6 14.85 9.36 -9.45
N ALA A 7 15.25 10.49 -8.86
CA ALA A 7 16.13 10.52 -7.69
C ALA A 7 15.78 11.70 -6.79
N VAL A 8 16.12 11.58 -5.51
CA VAL A 8 16.13 12.72 -4.58
C VAL A 8 17.55 13.28 -4.56
N ASP A 9 17.70 14.58 -4.78
CA ASP A 9 19.00 15.25 -4.73
C ASP A 9 19.38 15.71 -3.30
N LEU A 10 20.48 16.48 -3.18
CA LEU A 10 20.98 16.94 -1.89
C LEU A 10 20.15 18.09 -1.28
N ASP A 11 19.26 18.69 -2.05
CA ASP A 11 18.36 19.77 -1.62
C ASP A 11 16.95 19.23 -1.33
N ASP A 12 16.82 17.92 -1.11
CA ASP A 12 15.56 17.20 -0.92
C ASP A 12 14.56 17.41 -2.08
N ALA A 13 15.05 17.63 -3.30
CA ALA A 13 14.20 17.75 -4.47
C ALA A 13 14.09 16.41 -5.21
N LEU A 14 12.86 16.03 -5.58
CA LEU A 14 12.64 14.92 -6.49
C LEU A 14 12.89 15.39 -7.92
N VAL A 15 13.92 14.84 -8.54
CA VAL A 15 14.34 15.18 -9.90
C VAL A 15 14.09 14.02 -10.87
N ARG A 16 13.78 14.39 -12.11
CA ARG A 16 13.78 13.50 -13.28
C ARG A 16 15.03 13.78 -14.10
N VAL A 17 15.80 12.74 -14.36
CA VAL A 17 16.97 12.77 -15.25
C VAL A 17 16.62 12.02 -16.52
N ASP A 18 16.63 12.70 -17.67
CA ASP A 18 16.50 12.07 -18.98
C ASP A 18 17.83 11.37 -19.32
N LEU A 19 17.78 10.06 -19.60
CA LEU A 19 18.97 9.26 -19.84
C LEU A 19 19.55 9.45 -21.25
N SER A 20 18.78 10.02 -22.18
CA SER A 20 19.21 10.22 -23.56
C SER A 20 20.14 11.43 -23.72
N ASP A 21 19.89 12.50 -22.95
CA ASP A 21 20.64 13.77 -23.04
C ASP A 21 21.21 14.26 -21.70
N GLY A 22 20.88 13.60 -20.58
CA GLY A 22 21.32 13.98 -19.24
C GLY A 22 20.62 15.21 -18.67
N SER A 23 19.55 15.69 -19.31
CA SER A 23 18.79 16.84 -18.82
C SER A 23 18.09 16.51 -17.49
N VAL A 24 18.06 17.49 -16.59
CA VAL A 24 17.49 17.34 -15.24
C VAL A 24 16.33 18.32 -15.08
N SER A 25 15.22 17.83 -14.53
CA SER A 25 14.05 18.66 -14.20
C SER A 25 13.54 18.33 -12.80
N VAL A 26 13.11 19.35 -12.06
CA VAL A 26 12.54 19.18 -10.72
C VAL A 26 11.05 18.85 -10.86
N LEU A 27 10.60 17.79 -10.18
CA LEU A 27 9.20 17.37 -10.10
C LEU A 27 8.52 17.84 -8.81
N ALA A 28 9.25 17.76 -7.70
CA ALA A 28 8.77 18.18 -6.38
C ALA A 28 9.93 18.62 -5.50
N VAL A 29 9.62 19.41 -4.47
CA VAL A 29 10.55 19.85 -3.41
C VAL A 29 10.08 19.28 -2.08
N ASP A 30 10.95 19.34 -1.06
CA ASP A 30 10.70 18.80 0.27
C ASP A 30 10.33 17.31 0.21
N VAL A 31 11.18 16.49 -0.41
CA VAL A 31 10.97 15.06 -0.62
C VAL A 31 11.95 14.24 0.20
N GLY A 32 11.46 13.56 1.24
CA GLY A 32 12.26 12.63 2.03
C GLY A 32 12.28 11.21 1.45
N ARG A 33 11.18 10.80 0.83
CA ARG A 33 11.05 9.54 0.10
C ARG A 33 9.95 9.61 -0.94
N PHE A 34 10.06 8.78 -1.96
CA PHE A 34 9.05 8.68 -3.00
C PHE A 34 8.87 7.24 -3.47
N GLN A 35 7.80 7.02 -4.22
CA GLN A 35 7.50 5.78 -4.90
C GLN A 35 6.83 6.06 -6.24
N VAL A 36 6.91 5.06 -7.11
CA VAL A 36 6.43 5.16 -8.48
C VAL A 36 5.53 3.96 -8.75
N SER A 37 4.38 4.19 -9.37
CA SER A 37 3.49 3.09 -9.77
C SER A 37 4.15 2.24 -10.87
N PRO A 38 3.73 0.97 -11.05
CA PRO A 38 4.33 0.10 -12.07
C PRO A 38 4.33 0.66 -13.49
N SER A 39 3.29 1.40 -13.89
CA SER A 39 3.22 2.08 -15.20
C SER A 39 4.09 3.34 -15.29
N GLY A 40 4.66 3.81 -14.19
CA GLY A 40 5.38 5.08 -14.14
C GLY A 40 4.48 6.31 -14.07
N ARG A 41 3.15 6.17 -14.19
CA ARG A 41 2.19 7.29 -14.25
C ARG A 41 2.12 8.07 -12.94
N TYR A 42 2.07 7.37 -11.81
CA TYR A 42 1.89 8.01 -10.52
C TYR A 42 3.20 8.06 -9.75
N VAL A 43 3.49 9.23 -9.19
CA VAL A 43 4.63 9.44 -8.30
C VAL A 43 4.09 9.94 -6.96
N GLN A 44 4.22 9.11 -5.93
CA GLN A 44 3.82 9.44 -4.58
C GLN A 44 5.05 9.85 -3.78
N TRP A 45 4.95 10.87 -2.94
CA TRP A 45 6.05 11.24 -2.05
C TRP A 45 5.60 11.74 -0.69
N PHE A 46 6.57 11.75 0.21
CA PHE A 46 6.45 12.15 1.59
C PHE A 46 7.56 13.15 1.90
N PRO A 47 7.31 14.15 2.77
CA PRO A 47 8.35 15.05 3.22
C PRO A 47 9.40 14.34 4.08
N PRO A 48 10.59 14.96 4.26
CA PRO A 48 11.56 14.51 5.24
C PRO A 48 10.91 14.45 6.64
N PRO A 49 11.25 13.44 7.47
CA PRO A 49 10.72 13.35 8.82
C PRO A 49 11.18 14.55 9.67
N ALA A 50 10.23 15.17 10.38
CA ALA A 50 10.51 16.23 11.35
C ALA A 50 10.93 15.60 12.70
N GLY A 51 12.19 15.18 12.81
CA GLY A 51 12.74 14.59 14.04
C GLY A 51 12.32 13.12 14.26
N ASP A 52 12.29 12.70 15.54
CA ASP A 52 12.13 11.28 15.93
C ASP A 52 10.67 10.86 16.19
N ALA A 53 9.70 11.78 16.07
CA ALA A 53 8.30 11.50 16.37
C ALA A 53 7.55 10.91 15.17
N VAL A 54 6.57 10.04 15.45
CA VAL A 54 5.58 9.56 14.47
C VAL A 54 4.61 10.70 14.18
N GLU A 55 5.09 11.73 13.48
CA GLU A 55 4.27 12.87 13.10
C GLU A 55 3.48 12.53 11.83
N ALA A 56 2.20 12.93 11.82
CA ALA A 56 1.41 12.93 10.60
C ALA A 56 2.01 13.97 9.66
N ALA A 57 2.25 13.59 8.42
CA ALA A 57 2.83 14.48 7.43
C ALA A 57 2.06 14.37 6.10
N PRO A 58 2.00 15.45 5.31
CA PRO A 58 1.26 15.44 4.05
C PRO A 58 1.87 14.42 3.07
N VAL A 59 1.01 13.61 2.46
CA VAL A 59 1.37 12.69 1.39
C VAL A 59 0.84 13.22 0.08
N TYR A 60 1.73 13.42 -0.88
CA TYR A 60 1.39 13.97 -2.18
C TYR A 60 1.47 12.91 -3.28
N LEU A 61 0.71 13.13 -4.35
CA LEU A 61 0.70 12.30 -5.53
C LEU A 61 0.70 13.18 -6.79
N LEU A 62 1.68 12.97 -7.66
CA LEU A 62 1.73 13.54 -9.00
C LEU A 62 1.17 12.52 -9.97
N ASP A 63 0.11 12.89 -10.69
CA ASP A 63 -0.31 12.20 -11.90
C ASP A 63 0.48 12.78 -13.08
N ARG A 64 1.45 12.01 -13.58
CA ARG A 64 2.35 12.47 -14.65
C ARG A 64 1.67 12.55 -16.01
N GLU A 65 0.53 11.90 -16.19
CA GLU A 65 -0.26 12.03 -17.43
C GLU A 65 -0.87 13.43 -17.53
N THR A 66 -1.37 13.95 -16.41
CA THR A 66 -2.06 15.26 -16.36
C THR A 66 -1.16 16.39 -15.86
N GLY A 67 -0.05 16.06 -15.20
CA GLY A 67 0.85 17.01 -14.54
C GLY A 67 0.28 17.58 -13.23
N VAL A 68 -0.80 17.01 -12.69
CA VAL A 68 -1.48 17.53 -11.49
C VAL A 68 -0.94 16.84 -10.23
N THR A 69 -0.65 17.66 -9.21
CA THR A 69 -0.30 17.20 -7.87
C THR A 69 -1.52 17.26 -6.95
N HIS A 70 -1.78 16.17 -6.24
CA HIS A 70 -2.84 16.02 -5.25
C HIS A 70 -2.25 15.82 -3.86
N LEU A 71 -2.82 16.46 -2.84
CA LEU A 71 -2.66 16.05 -1.45
C LEU A 71 -3.62 14.88 -1.19
N LEU A 72 -3.09 13.73 -0.78
CA LEU A 72 -3.91 12.53 -0.51
C LEU A 72 -4.42 12.47 0.92
N ALA A 73 -3.53 12.66 1.89
CA ALA A 73 -3.83 12.65 3.32
C ALA A 73 -2.64 13.19 4.13
N GLU A 74 -2.85 13.38 5.43
CA GLU A 74 -1.77 13.40 6.40
C GLU A 74 -1.58 11.98 6.96
N ALA A 75 -0.37 11.43 6.85
CA ALA A 75 -0.08 10.02 7.15
C ALA A 75 1.20 9.86 7.98
N ALA A 76 1.30 8.75 8.69
CA ALA A 76 2.47 8.40 9.49
C ALA A 76 3.70 8.15 8.60
N LEU A 77 4.79 8.88 8.85
CA LEU A 77 6.02 8.70 8.10
C LEU A 77 6.76 7.40 8.45
N ASP A 78 6.63 6.86 9.67
CA ASP A 78 7.45 5.75 10.15
C ASP A 78 7.11 4.37 9.55
N ARG A 79 5.85 4.13 9.16
CA ARG A 79 5.40 2.85 8.58
C ARG A 79 4.48 2.96 7.38
N SER A 80 4.30 4.15 6.80
CA SER A 80 3.85 4.21 5.42
C SER A 80 4.98 3.66 4.53
N TRP A 81 5.08 2.33 4.47
CA TRP A 81 5.63 1.64 3.32
C TRP A 81 4.64 1.97 2.23
N GLY A 82 4.81 3.13 1.60
CA GLY A 82 3.89 3.58 0.56
C GLY A 82 3.62 2.38 -0.35
N PHE A 83 2.38 2.21 -0.74
CA PHE A 83 2.08 1.22 -1.74
C PHE A 83 1.34 1.98 -2.81
N VAL A 84 2.04 2.32 -3.88
CA VAL A 84 1.42 2.95 -5.04
C VAL A 84 1.34 1.93 -6.18
N ARG A 85 0.13 1.67 -6.64
CA ARG A 85 -0.19 0.86 -7.83
C ARG A 85 -0.80 1.77 -8.89
N ASP A 86 -1.10 1.21 -10.05
CA ASP A 86 -1.63 2.00 -11.17
C ASP A 86 -3.10 2.42 -11.00
N ASP A 87 -3.77 1.98 -9.94
CA ASP A 87 -5.15 2.33 -9.68
C ASP A 87 -5.48 2.60 -8.21
N HIS A 88 -4.58 2.31 -7.27
CA HIS A 88 -4.79 2.60 -5.85
C HIS A 88 -3.48 2.89 -5.12
N THR A 89 -3.61 3.51 -3.95
CA THR A 89 -2.56 3.57 -2.94
C THR A 89 -3.09 3.32 -1.53
N ILE A 90 -2.25 2.79 -0.64
CA ILE A 90 -2.56 2.54 0.77
C ILE A 90 -1.74 3.52 1.62
N LEU A 91 -2.40 4.15 2.59
CA LEU A 91 -1.83 5.15 3.49
C LEU A 91 -2.09 4.76 4.94
N ASP A 92 -1.08 4.89 5.82
CA ASP A 92 -1.28 4.84 7.28
C ASP A 92 -1.68 6.22 7.80
N VAL A 93 -2.97 6.48 7.93
CA VAL A 93 -3.50 7.78 8.39
C VAL A 93 -3.45 7.87 9.92
N VAL A 94 -3.17 9.07 10.45
CA VAL A 94 -3.08 9.34 11.89
C VAL A 94 -4.09 10.42 12.29
N ASP A 95 -5.39 10.09 12.26
CA ASP A 95 -6.47 10.96 12.75
C ASP A 95 -7.81 10.20 12.88
N PRO A 96 -8.53 10.18 14.02
CA PRO A 96 -8.09 10.41 15.41
C PRO A 96 -7.41 9.18 16.02
N GLU A 97 -7.59 8.01 15.40
CA GLU A 97 -6.88 6.77 15.68
C GLU A 97 -6.15 6.35 14.41
N ARG A 98 -5.00 5.69 14.56
CA ARG A 98 -4.23 5.21 13.41
C ARG A 98 -5.03 4.14 12.67
N HIS A 99 -5.16 4.29 11.36
CA HIS A 99 -5.86 3.34 10.51
C HIS A 99 -5.30 3.36 9.08
N GLU A 100 -5.55 2.30 8.33
CA GLU A 100 -5.22 2.27 6.91
C GLU A 100 -6.34 2.89 6.06
N ARG A 101 -5.93 3.68 5.06
CA ARG A 101 -6.80 4.27 4.06
C ARG A 101 -6.42 3.75 2.68
N LEU A 102 -7.38 3.17 1.96
CA LEU A 102 -7.25 2.87 0.55
C LEU A 102 -7.75 4.06 -0.27
N VAL A 103 -6.91 4.61 -1.14
CA VAL A 103 -7.27 5.69 -2.07
C VAL A 103 -7.27 5.15 -3.50
N SER A 104 -8.40 5.26 -4.19
CA SER A 104 -8.48 5.03 -5.64
C SER A 104 -7.80 6.17 -6.39
N LEU A 105 -6.81 5.88 -7.23
CA LEU A 105 -6.08 6.88 -8.01
C LEU A 105 -6.82 7.33 -9.27
N ARG A 106 -7.85 6.59 -9.68
CA ARG A 106 -8.69 6.94 -10.84
C ARG A 106 -9.77 7.94 -10.47
N THR A 107 -10.36 7.79 -9.28
CA THR A 107 -11.51 8.56 -8.82
C THR A 107 -11.17 9.51 -7.67
N PHE A 108 -9.99 9.37 -7.07
CA PHE A 108 -9.57 10.09 -5.84
C PHE A 108 -10.55 9.93 -4.68
N THR A 109 -11.26 8.79 -4.64
CA THR A 109 -12.13 8.40 -3.54
C THR A 109 -11.36 7.55 -2.55
N ALA A 110 -11.62 7.73 -1.26
CA ALA A 110 -10.95 7.01 -0.18
C ALA A 110 -11.94 6.12 0.60
N VAL A 111 -11.44 4.99 1.09
CA VAL A 111 -12.13 4.12 2.06
C VAL A 111 -11.20 3.91 3.25
N ASP A 112 -11.70 4.24 4.43
CA ASP A 112 -10.99 4.05 5.69
C ASP A 112 -11.32 2.67 6.26
N LEU A 113 -10.29 1.96 6.69
CA LEU A 113 -10.45 0.72 7.43
C LEU A 113 -10.67 1.01 8.92
N PRO A 114 -11.33 0.08 9.65
CA PRO A 114 -11.28 0.11 11.10
C PRO A 114 -9.83 0.15 11.63
N PRO A 115 -9.55 0.84 12.76
CA PRO A 115 -8.19 0.97 13.31
C PRO A 115 -7.49 -0.35 13.65
N ASP A 116 -8.26 -1.40 13.88
CA ASP A 116 -7.78 -2.76 14.17
C ASP A 116 -7.69 -3.62 12.90
N ARG A 117 -7.56 -3.00 11.72
CA ARG A 117 -7.48 -3.71 10.43
C ARG A 117 -6.36 -3.17 9.54
N THR A 118 -5.74 -4.10 8.83
CA THR A 118 -4.72 -3.87 7.80
C THR A 118 -5.16 -4.52 6.49
N LEU A 119 -4.92 -3.85 5.37
CA LEU A 119 -5.03 -4.39 4.01
C LEU A 119 -3.84 -5.28 3.71
N VAL A 120 -4.11 -6.53 3.33
CA VAL A 120 -3.07 -7.51 3.02
C VAL A 120 -2.90 -7.64 1.50
N ALA A 121 -4.00 -7.86 0.79
CA ALA A 121 -3.98 -8.03 -0.65
C ALA A 121 -5.34 -7.71 -1.27
N ARG A 122 -5.31 -7.32 -2.55
CA ARG A 122 -6.50 -7.14 -3.35
C ARG A 122 -6.93 -8.46 -3.96
N VAL A 123 -8.23 -8.75 -3.93
CA VAL A 123 -8.84 -9.86 -4.66
C VAL A 123 -9.40 -9.37 -6.00
N ASP A 124 -10.22 -8.31 -5.96
CA ASP A 124 -10.77 -7.66 -7.14
C ASP A 124 -11.03 -6.16 -6.90
N GLU A 125 -11.80 -5.49 -7.76
CA GLU A 125 -12.07 -4.04 -7.63
C GLU A 125 -12.79 -3.64 -6.34
N GLY A 126 -13.59 -4.53 -5.75
CA GLY A 126 -14.39 -4.24 -4.55
C GLY A 126 -13.96 -5.00 -3.31
N ARG A 127 -13.21 -6.09 -3.46
CA ARG A 127 -12.88 -7.01 -2.37
C ARG A 127 -11.40 -7.09 -2.07
N TRP A 128 -11.10 -7.08 -0.79
CA TRP A 128 -9.74 -7.11 -0.25
C TRP A 128 -9.63 -8.14 0.87
N ILE A 129 -8.44 -8.73 0.99
CA ILE A 129 -8.06 -9.50 2.17
C ILE A 129 -7.56 -8.51 3.21
N THR A 130 -8.15 -8.57 4.40
CA THR A 130 -7.73 -7.79 5.57
C THR A 130 -7.27 -8.71 6.69
N SER A 131 -6.45 -8.18 7.59
CA SER A 131 -6.07 -8.83 8.84
C SER A 131 -6.30 -7.92 10.04
N SER A 132 -6.67 -8.52 11.18
CA SER A 132 -6.76 -7.80 12.46
C SER A 132 -5.47 -7.75 13.28
N SER A 133 -4.47 -8.53 12.88
CA SER A 133 -3.21 -8.69 13.63
C SER A 133 -2.00 -8.17 12.84
N GLY A 134 -2.25 -7.51 11.70
CA GLY A 134 -1.25 -6.97 10.79
C GLY A 134 -0.98 -7.85 9.57
N TRP A 135 -0.11 -7.35 8.68
CA TRP A 135 0.11 -7.83 7.31
C TRP A 135 0.26 -9.35 7.10
N PHE A 136 0.77 -10.09 8.09
CA PHE A 136 1.07 -11.53 7.96
C PHE A 136 0.41 -12.40 9.03
N PHE A 137 -0.54 -11.85 9.79
CA PHE A 137 -1.07 -12.54 10.95
C PHE A 137 -2.57 -12.76 10.81
N SER A 138 -3.01 -13.93 11.26
CA SER A 138 -4.43 -14.28 11.37
C SER A 138 -5.16 -13.42 12.42
N PRO A 139 -6.50 -13.28 12.34
CA PRO A 139 -7.40 -13.74 11.29
C PRO A 139 -7.26 -12.99 9.96
N PHE A 140 -7.39 -13.74 8.85
CA PHE A 140 -7.57 -13.21 7.50
C PHE A 140 -9.05 -13.19 7.15
N GLN A 141 -9.52 -12.04 6.66
CA GLN A 141 -10.92 -11.83 6.30
C GLN A 141 -11.01 -11.30 4.87
N LEU A 142 -12.00 -11.75 4.13
CA LEU A 142 -12.42 -11.14 2.88
C LEU A 142 -13.39 -10.00 3.21
N ARG A 143 -13.04 -8.78 2.84
CA ARG A 143 -13.84 -7.57 3.07
C ARG A 143 -14.31 -6.98 1.76
N ASP A 144 -15.61 -6.75 1.65
CA ASP A 144 -16.21 -5.93 0.59
C ASP A 144 -16.16 -4.46 1.01
N LEU A 145 -15.47 -3.62 0.25
CA LEU A 145 -15.23 -2.23 0.63
C LEU A 145 -16.47 -1.34 0.51
N ALA A 146 -17.42 -1.70 -0.35
CA ALA A 146 -18.62 -0.89 -0.59
C ALA A 146 -19.65 -1.08 0.54
N SER A 147 -19.85 -2.31 0.97
CA SER A 147 -20.80 -2.69 2.02
C SER A 147 -20.18 -2.76 3.41
N GLY A 148 -18.85 -2.91 3.50
CA GLY A 148 -18.15 -3.20 4.74
C GLY A 148 -18.36 -4.63 5.26
N ALA A 149 -19.00 -5.51 4.47
CA ALA A 149 -19.24 -6.89 4.86
C ALA A 149 -17.92 -7.67 4.93
N GLU A 150 -17.78 -8.52 5.95
CA GLU A 150 -16.60 -9.35 6.17
C GLU A 150 -16.96 -10.84 6.20
N THR A 151 -16.11 -11.66 5.61
CA THR A 151 -16.16 -13.13 5.70
C THR A 151 -14.81 -13.64 6.19
N THR A 152 -14.77 -14.39 7.27
CA THR A 152 -13.53 -15.01 7.74
C THR A 152 -13.05 -16.05 6.74
N LEU A 153 -11.83 -15.88 6.21
CA LEU A 153 -11.17 -16.86 5.35
C LEU A 153 -10.38 -17.85 6.20
N LEU A 154 -9.59 -17.34 7.14
CA LEU A 154 -8.74 -18.15 8.00
C LEU A 154 -8.62 -17.52 9.37
N ASP A 155 -8.79 -18.34 10.41
CA ASP A 155 -8.51 -17.99 11.80
C ASP A 155 -7.64 -19.09 12.43
N ALA A 156 -6.32 -18.97 12.28
CA ALA A 156 -5.34 -19.94 12.74
C ALA A 156 -4.01 -19.29 13.20
N ASP A 157 -3.39 -19.84 14.23
CA ASP A 157 -2.07 -19.43 14.69
C ASP A 157 -0.95 -20.03 13.84
N GLY A 158 0.12 -19.27 13.59
CA GLY A 158 1.29 -19.75 12.88
C GLY A 158 0.95 -20.13 11.43
N VAL A 159 0.88 -19.12 10.57
CA VAL A 159 0.52 -19.31 9.17
C VAL A 159 1.50 -18.56 8.29
N ASP A 160 1.99 -19.23 7.27
CA ASP A 160 2.57 -18.57 6.11
C ASP A 160 1.53 -18.55 5.00
N VAL A 161 1.25 -17.37 4.44
CA VAL A 161 0.18 -17.20 3.45
C VAL A 161 0.74 -16.78 2.11
N ARG A 162 0.19 -17.39 1.06
CA ARG A 162 0.34 -16.95 -0.31
C ARG A 162 -1.02 -16.64 -0.88
N ILE A 163 -1.14 -15.46 -1.46
CA ILE A 163 -2.37 -14.95 -2.05
C ILE A 163 -2.23 -15.01 -3.58
N ASP A 164 -3.22 -15.58 -4.24
CA ASP A 164 -3.36 -15.57 -5.70
C ASP A 164 -4.75 -15.05 -6.11
N ASP A 165 -5.07 -15.10 -7.40
CA ASP A 165 -6.30 -14.51 -7.93
C ASP A 165 -7.58 -15.28 -7.52
N GLU A 166 -7.46 -16.51 -7.03
CA GLU A 166 -8.60 -17.40 -6.77
C GLU A 166 -8.74 -17.79 -5.28
N ALA A 167 -7.63 -17.84 -4.54
CA ALA A 167 -7.62 -18.37 -3.19
C ALA A 167 -6.51 -17.79 -2.30
N LEU A 168 -6.78 -17.84 -0.98
CA LEU A 168 -5.75 -17.76 0.04
C LEU A 168 -5.18 -19.16 0.25
N ASN A 169 -3.90 -19.34 -0.05
CA ASN A 169 -3.17 -20.57 0.22
C ASN A 169 -2.40 -20.40 1.54
N ALA A 170 -2.77 -21.16 2.55
CA ALA A 170 -2.21 -21.09 3.89
C ALA A 170 -1.40 -22.35 4.17
N LEU A 171 -0.12 -22.18 4.48
CA LEU A 171 0.70 -23.22 5.08
C LEU A 171 0.62 -23.05 6.60
N LEU A 172 -0.06 -23.98 7.27
CA LEU A 172 -0.21 -23.98 8.73
C LEU A 172 1.07 -24.52 9.37
N VAL A 173 1.97 -23.60 9.72
CA VAL A 173 3.24 -23.90 10.40
C VAL A 173 3.51 -22.89 11.50
N PRO A 174 3.95 -23.33 12.70
CA PRO A 174 4.40 -22.39 13.70
C PRO A 174 5.46 -21.46 13.10
N PHE A 175 5.29 -20.15 13.32
CA PHE A 175 6.17 -19.12 12.78
C PHE A 175 7.66 -19.48 13.01
N ASN A 176 8.48 -19.42 11.97
CA ASN A 176 9.90 -19.87 11.95
C ASN A 176 10.17 -21.39 12.05
N SER A 177 9.20 -22.26 11.78
CA SER A 177 9.43 -23.71 11.70
C SER A 177 9.75 -24.17 10.27
N PRO A 178 10.47 -25.30 10.09
CA PRO A 178 10.65 -25.92 8.78
C PRO A 178 9.29 -26.18 8.11
N ALA A 179 9.19 -25.93 6.80
CA ALA A 179 7.97 -26.00 6.01
C ALA A 179 7.46 -27.45 5.82
N THR A 180 6.91 -28.05 6.88
CA THR A 180 6.28 -29.38 6.84
C THR A 180 4.84 -29.36 7.38
N GLY A 181 4.15 -28.24 7.19
CA GLY A 181 2.75 -28.06 7.62
C GLY A 181 1.72 -28.52 6.60
N GLU A 182 0.46 -28.47 7.03
CA GLU A 182 -0.70 -28.66 6.16
C GLU A 182 -0.87 -27.43 5.25
N LEU A 183 -0.96 -27.66 3.94
CA LEU A 183 -1.33 -26.63 2.98
C LEU A 183 -2.84 -26.65 2.79
N GLN A 184 -3.49 -25.55 3.16
CA GLN A 184 -4.91 -25.32 2.93
C GLN A 184 -5.08 -24.30 1.80
N ARG A 185 -6.03 -24.57 0.91
CA ARG A 185 -6.46 -23.62 -0.12
C ARG A 185 -7.87 -23.18 0.23
N ILE A 186 -8.07 -21.87 0.39
CA ILE A 186 -9.34 -21.27 0.81
C ILE A 186 -9.84 -20.36 -0.32
N PRO A 187 -10.81 -20.81 -1.14
CA PRO A 187 -11.41 -20.02 -2.21
C PRO A 187 -12.14 -18.76 -1.72
N TYR A 188 -12.08 -17.68 -2.50
CA TYR A 188 -12.76 -16.42 -2.14
C TYR A 188 -14.28 -16.43 -2.32
N ASP A 189 -14.82 -17.43 -3.02
CA ASP A 189 -16.25 -17.64 -3.19
C ASP A 189 -16.86 -18.52 -2.08
N GLY A 190 -16.04 -18.97 -1.12
CA GLY A 190 -16.46 -19.87 -0.05
C GLY A 190 -16.72 -21.31 -0.53
N GLY A 191 -16.30 -21.65 -1.76
CA GLY A 191 -16.31 -23.02 -2.26
C GLY A 191 -15.29 -23.91 -1.53
N PRO A 192 -15.49 -25.24 -1.51
CA PRO A 192 -14.49 -26.20 -1.07
C PRO A 192 -13.33 -26.35 -2.05
#